data_AF-A0A2E7QG71-F1
#
_entry.id   AF-A0A2E7QG71-F1
#
_cell.length_a   1.000
_cell.length_b   1.000
_cell.length_c   1.000
_cell.angle_alpha   90.00
_cell.angle_beta   90.00
_cell.angle_gamma   90.00
#
_symmetry.space_group_name_H-M   'P 1'
#
loop_
_entity.id
_entity.type
_entity.pdbx_description
1 polymer ?
#
loop_
_entity_poly.entity_id
_entity_poly.type
_entity_poly.pdbx_seq_one_letter_code
_entity_poly.pdbx_strand_id
1 'polypeptide(L)'
;MSESVLKVVKSGEVQDNSAGKLSGAQKKWLVRGLDQAGGKLPLFDNNGQKVSSRTVESCIKSGWAEPWFENPIKPDWLVCKLTDAGRKALDS
;
A
#
# COMPACT_ATOMS: atom_id res chain seq x y z
N MET A 1 31.38 25.82 32.50
CA MET A 1 31.95 24.52 32.07
C MET A 1 30.77 23.55 32.11
N SER A 2 30.02 23.43 31.00
CA SER A 2 30.19 22.35 29.99
C SER A 2 29.94 20.97 30.64
N GLU A 3 28.99 20.12 30.23
CA GLU A 3 28.50 19.81 28.88
C GLU A 3 27.04 19.32 28.88
N SER A 4 26.34 19.72 27.83
CA SER A 4 25.13 19.08 27.33
C SER A 4 25.44 17.72 26.71
N VAL A 5 24.60 16.71 26.95
CA VAL A 5 24.49 15.55 26.06
C VAL A 5 23.01 15.24 25.84
N LEU A 6 22.39 15.99 24.92
CA LEU A 6 21.10 15.62 24.36
C LEU A 6 21.34 14.56 23.28
N LYS A 7 20.85 13.35 23.54
CA LYS A 7 20.87 12.22 22.60
C LYS A 7 19.99 12.57 21.42
N VAL A 8 20.62 12.72 20.24
CA VAL A 8 19.96 12.89 18.94
C VAL A 8 18.95 11.76 18.74
N VAL A 9 17.67 12.10 18.80
CA VAL A 9 16.60 11.24 18.30
C VAL A 9 16.70 11.20 16.77
N LYS A 10 16.89 10.00 16.22
CA LYS A 10 16.81 9.76 14.78
C LYS A 10 15.35 9.95 14.38
N SER A 11 15.01 11.13 13.87
CA SER A 11 13.72 11.38 13.23
C SER A 11 13.56 10.39 12.09
N GLY A 12 12.77 9.33 12.33
CA GLY A 12 12.21 8.53 11.28
C GLY A 12 11.40 9.46 10.40
N GLU A 13 11.76 9.52 9.12
CA GLU A 13 11.06 10.27 8.08
C GLU A 13 9.56 9.94 8.15
N VAL A 14 8.78 10.85 8.71
CA VAL A 14 7.33 10.82 8.63
C VAL A 14 7.02 11.23 7.19
N GLN A 15 6.76 10.24 6.35
CA GLN A 15 6.35 10.47 4.97
C GLN A 15 4.94 11.08 5.00
N ASP A 16 4.91 12.39 4.80
CA ASP A 16 3.74 13.21 4.57
C ASP A 16 2.88 12.60 3.45
N ASN A 17 1.71 12.06 3.81
CA ASN A 17 0.67 11.59 2.87
C ASN A 17 -0.13 12.80 2.37
N SER A 18 0.54 13.82 1.83
CA SER A 18 -0.09 14.58 0.74
C SER A 18 -0.40 13.59 -0.39
N ALA A 19 -1.42 13.83 -1.20
CA ALA A 19 -1.84 13.00 -2.33
C ALA A 19 -0.74 12.93 -3.41
N GLY A 20 0.38 12.29 -3.08
CA GLY A 20 1.59 12.19 -3.84
C GLY A 20 1.39 11.18 -4.95
N LYS A 21 1.88 11.54 -6.13
CA LYS A 21 1.86 10.71 -7.32
C LYS A 21 2.25 9.26 -7.00
N LEU A 22 1.40 8.32 -7.42
CA LEU A 22 1.64 6.89 -7.23
C LEU A 22 3.03 6.49 -7.72
N SER A 23 3.75 5.71 -6.92
CA SER A 23 4.95 5.02 -7.42
C SER A 23 4.58 4.03 -8.53
N GLY A 24 5.56 3.68 -9.35
CA GLY A 24 5.34 2.71 -10.44
C GLY A 24 4.81 1.36 -9.95
N ALA A 25 5.26 0.87 -8.79
CA ALA A 25 4.80 -0.38 -8.22
C ALA A 25 3.34 -0.29 -7.71
N GLN A 26 2.99 0.80 -7.03
CA GLN A 26 1.62 1.03 -6.56
C GLN A 26 0.66 1.15 -7.75
N LYS A 27 1.00 1.96 -8.76
CA LYS A 27 0.18 2.10 -9.97
C LYS A 27 -0.03 0.75 -10.66
N LYS A 28 1.05 0.01 -10.92
CA LYS A 28 1.00 -1.33 -11.55
C LYS A 28 0.13 -2.33 -10.78
N TRP A 29 0.08 -2.23 -9.46
CA TRP A 29 -0.75 -3.13 -8.66
C TRP A 29 -2.22 -2.69 -8.65
N LEU A 30 -2.48 -1.40 -8.38
CA LEU A 30 -3.84 -0.86 -8.27
C LEU A 30 -4.64 -0.96 -9.59
N VAL A 31 -4.01 -0.72 -10.75
CA VAL A 31 -4.70 -0.86 -12.06
C VAL A 31 -5.29 -2.25 -12.27
N ARG A 32 -4.73 -3.28 -11.64
CA ARG A 32 -5.21 -4.66 -11.79
C ARG A 32 -6.55 -4.91 -11.11
N GLY A 33 -6.95 -4.03 -10.19
CA GLY A 33 -8.28 -4.06 -9.59
C GLY A 33 -9.35 -3.42 -10.46
N LEU A 34 -9.01 -2.73 -11.56
CA LEU A 34 -10.00 -2.05 -12.40
C LEU A 34 -10.91 -3.05 -13.13
N ASP A 35 -10.31 -4.12 -13.68
CA ASP A 35 -11.02 -5.11 -14.51
C ASP A 35 -11.54 -6.32 -13.72
N GLN A 36 -11.34 -6.35 -12.40
CA GLN A 36 -11.74 -7.47 -11.56
C GLN A 36 -13.07 -7.16 -10.88
N ALA A 37 -13.98 -8.14 -10.87
CA ALA A 37 -15.23 -8.05 -10.12
C ALA A 37 -14.94 -7.62 -8.68
N GLY A 38 -15.66 -6.59 -8.20
CA GLY A 38 -15.51 -5.98 -6.88
C GLY A 38 -14.13 -5.37 -6.54
N GLY A 39 -13.25 -5.21 -7.53
CA GLY A 39 -11.97 -4.51 -7.35
C GLY A 39 -10.79 -5.38 -6.94
N LYS A 40 -10.79 -6.69 -7.20
CA LYS A 40 -9.89 -7.62 -6.49
C LYS A 40 -8.45 -7.37 -6.87
N LEU A 41 -7.60 -7.20 -5.87
CA LEU A 41 -6.17 -7.02 -6.08
C LEU A 41 -5.46 -8.38 -5.99
N PRO A 42 -4.69 -8.78 -7.01
CA PRO A 42 -3.99 -10.05 -7.03
C PRO A 42 -2.78 -10.05 -6.09
N LEU A 43 -2.47 -11.21 -5.53
CA LEU A 43 -1.30 -11.43 -4.66
C LEU A 43 0.04 -11.48 -5.42
N PHE A 44 -0.02 -11.81 -6.71
CA PHE A 44 1.14 -11.97 -7.59
C PHE A 44 1.05 -10.99 -8.74
N ASP A 45 2.20 -10.48 -9.20
CA ASP A 45 2.34 -9.62 -10.39
C ASP A 45 2.18 -10.40 -11.70
N ASN A 46 2.37 -9.73 -12.84
CA ASN A 46 2.23 -10.35 -14.17
C ASN A 46 3.31 -11.40 -14.47
N ASN A 47 4.40 -11.41 -13.70
CA ASN A 47 5.51 -12.33 -13.83
C ASN A 47 5.39 -13.49 -12.83
N GLY A 48 4.30 -13.57 -12.07
CA GLY A 48 4.09 -14.57 -11.03
C GLY A 48 4.86 -14.30 -9.73
N GLN A 49 5.49 -13.13 -9.58
CA GLN A 49 6.19 -12.75 -8.36
C GLN A 49 5.20 -12.20 -7.34
N LYS A 50 5.40 -12.48 -6.05
CA LYS A 50 4.55 -11.92 -5.01
C LYS A 50 4.68 -10.39 -4.98
N VAL A 51 3.55 -9.69 -4.94
CA VAL A 51 3.54 -8.24 -4.75
C VAL A 51 4.17 -7.91 -3.40
N SER A 52 5.06 -6.91 -3.36
CA SER A 52 5.79 -6.59 -2.14
C SER A 52 4.84 -6.16 -1.02
N SER A 53 5.08 -6.64 0.21
CA SER A 53 4.28 -6.24 1.38
C SER A 53 4.32 -4.73 1.60
N ARG A 54 5.46 -4.08 1.34
CA ARG A 54 5.61 -2.62 1.40
C ARG A 54 4.63 -1.90 0.47
N THR A 55 4.45 -2.39 -0.76
CA THR A 55 3.47 -1.83 -1.70
C THR A 55 2.06 -1.98 -1.15
N VAL A 56 1.69 -3.20 -0.72
CA VAL A 56 0.37 -3.52 -0.17
C VAL A 56 0.06 -2.62 1.04
N GLU A 57 0.94 -2.60 2.04
CA GLU A 57 0.78 -1.80 3.26
C GLU A 57 0.70 -0.30 2.97
N SER A 58 1.51 0.22 2.04
CA SER A 58 1.47 1.64 1.68
C SER A 58 0.13 2.02 1.05
N CYS A 59 -0.39 1.20 0.14
CA CYS A 59 -1.69 1.45 -0.49
C CYS A 59 -2.85 1.34 0.51
N ILE A 60 -2.76 0.44 1.50
CA ILE A 60 -3.76 0.34 2.58
C ILE A 60 -3.71 1.60 3.45
N LYS A 61 -2.51 2.02 3.88
CA LYS A 61 -2.33 3.22 4.71
C LYS A 61 -2.83 4.49 4.01
N SER A 62 -2.64 4.60 2.70
CA SER A 62 -3.14 5.73 1.88
C SER A 62 -4.63 5.59 1.51
N GLY A 63 -5.30 4.51 1.91
CA GLY A 63 -6.72 4.27 1.62
C GLY A 63 -7.03 3.87 0.17
N TRP A 64 -6.01 3.58 -0.65
CA TRP A 64 -6.19 3.17 -2.06
C TRP A 64 -6.57 1.70 -2.20
N ALA A 65 -6.27 0.88 -1.21
CA ALA A 65 -6.67 -0.50 -1.13
C ALA A 65 -7.21 -0.80 0.28
N GLU A 66 -8.11 -1.78 0.40
CA GLU A 66 -8.56 -2.27 1.70
C GLU A 66 -8.58 -3.80 1.73
N PRO A 67 -8.41 -4.44 2.90
CA PRO A 67 -8.60 -5.88 3.05
C PRO A 67 -9.98 -6.29 2.55
N TRP A 68 -10.05 -7.35 1.73
CA TRP A 68 -11.32 -7.85 1.21
C TRP A 68 -12.01 -8.75 2.23
N PHE A 69 -11.31 -9.77 2.74
CA PHE A 69 -11.85 -10.71 3.70
C PHE A 69 -10.73 -11.34 4.53
N GLU A 70 -11.04 -11.72 5.77
CA GLU A 70 -10.21 -12.62 6.56
C GLU A 70 -10.53 -14.05 6.15
N ASN A 71 -9.54 -14.80 5.66
CA ASN A 71 -9.71 -16.23 5.44
C ASN A 71 -9.45 -16.97 6.76
N PRO A 72 -10.46 -17.57 7.42
CA PRO A 72 -10.27 -18.26 8.69
C PRO A 72 -9.31 -19.46 8.60
N ILE A 73 -9.13 -19.99 7.38
CA ILE A 73 -8.26 -21.15 7.09
C ILE A 73 -6.81 -20.69 6.86
N LYS A 74 -6.60 -19.46 6.37
CA LYS A 74 -5.27 -18.88 6.11
C LYS A 74 -5.25 -17.37 6.38
N PRO A 75 -5.12 -16.97 7.66
CA PRO A 75 -5.15 -15.56 8.04
C PRO A 75 -3.99 -14.76 7.43
N ASP A 76 -2.88 -15.42 7.11
CA ASP A 76 -1.71 -14.77 6.49
C ASP A 76 -1.94 -14.37 5.01
N TRP A 77 -3.03 -14.85 4.39
CA TRP A 77 -3.38 -14.53 3.00
C TRP A 77 -4.23 -13.27 2.95
N LEU A 78 -3.58 -12.13 3.17
CA LEU A 78 -4.22 -10.83 3.02
C LEU A 78 -4.53 -10.56 1.54
N VAL A 79 -5.79 -10.74 1.16
CA VAL A 79 -6.32 -10.30 -0.14
C VAL A 79 -6.90 -8.91 0.02
N CYS A 80 -6.53 -8.00 -0.87
CA CYS A 80 -7.06 -6.64 -0.88
C CYS A 80 -8.03 -6.40 -2.04
N LYS A 81 -8.78 -5.32 -1.96
CA LYS A 81 -9.57 -4.77 -3.04
C LYS A 81 -9.27 -3.29 -3.24
N LEU A 82 -9.42 -2.85 -4.48
CA LEU A 82 -9.28 -1.47 -4.91
C LEU A 82 -10.47 -0.64 -4.42
N THR A 83 -10.19 0.45 -3.71
CA THR A 83 -11.20 1.39 -3.21
C THR A 83 -11.51 2.46 -4.26
N ASP A 84 -12.55 3.26 -4.02
CA ASP A 84 -12.85 4.42 -4.87
C ASP A 84 -11.76 5.49 -4.80
N ALA A 85 -11.11 5.66 -3.64
CA ALA A 85 -9.96 6.54 -3.51
C ALA A 85 -8.77 6.03 -4.35
N GLY A 86 -8.57 4.72 -4.40
CA GLY A 86 -7.56 4.10 -5.26
C GLY A 86 -7.84 4.30 -6.74
N ARG A 87 -9.11 4.22 -7.18
CA ARG A 87 -9.52 4.54 -8.56
C ARG A 87 -9.22 6.00 -8.89
N LYS A 88 -9.64 6.93 -8.03
CA LYS A 88 -9.36 8.36 -8.21
C LYS A 88 -7.86 8.66 -8.28
N ALA A 89 -7.04 7.98 -7.48
CA ALA A 89 -5.59 8.16 -7.49
C ALA A 89 -4.92 7.67 -8.80
N LEU A 90 -5.54 6.76 -9.55
CA LEU A 90 -5.04 6.28 -10.84
C LEU A 90 -5.30 7.27 -11.99
N ASP A 91 -6.31 8.12 -11.84
CA ASP A 91 -6.76 9.10 -12.83
C ASP A 91 -6.02 10.45 -12.72
N SER A 92 -5.18 10.63 -11.69
CA SER A 92 -4.40 11.85 -11.39
C SER A 92 -2.99 11.90 -11.99
#